data_AF-A0AA41XFY1-F1
#
_entry.id   AF-A0AA41XFY1-F1
#
_cell.length_a   1.000
_cell.length_b   1.000
_cell.length_c   1.000
_cell.angle_alpha   90.00
_cell.angle_beta   90.00
_cell.angle_gamma   90.00
#
_symmetry.space_group_name_H-M   'P 1'
#
loop_
_entity.id
_entity.type
_entity.pdbx_description
1 polymer ?
#
loop_
_entity_poly.entity_id
_entity_poly.type
_entity_poly.pdbx_seq_one_letter_code
_entity_poly.pdbx_strand_id
1 'polypeptide(L)'
;MTGTLHLNAQQRELLARSLDADEADDLSALLKRAVLETARGEVSALTVPAVSGRALDWRSRLAHPVPTERELLEEFVLEPGTGKALEVRAGELVRIEQIEGAQCVDFNVFNLHDYREFFHTGRTRTLHGINPGAGDVLWSSPPRERAMMFILTDTVHCNDVVFPRCSANLYETAYGFATHTNCADIQAEAQREYGLTPDDVHDSFNLFMATSVDDGMPGIHHQSSKPGDHVELLALMDVLAVPNICGADVMKTSNFSIKPVLVQRWRAGAADLDAVPELRAYDTQRTVEQFRQPVIRQERALQRDLSYVPAFANTPIHDEAVEVQLDTETAEAFAGLWRHDLYATEGEALRDVLLAWWAAAHRA
;
A
#
# COMPACT_ATOMS: atom_id res chain seq x y z
N MET A 1 -6.24 -11.60 -41.92
CA MET A 1 -5.27 -10.49 -42.04
C MET A 1 -4.12 -10.79 -41.11
N THR A 2 -2.88 -10.64 -41.57
CA THR A 2 -1.70 -10.82 -40.72
C THR A 2 -1.34 -9.48 -40.09
N GLY A 3 -1.28 -9.41 -38.77
CA GLY A 3 -0.78 -8.26 -38.00
C GLY A 3 0.59 -8.56 -37.38
N THR A 4 1.28 -7.53 -36.89
CA THR A 4 2.58 -7.69 -36.21
C THR A 4 2.58 -6.97 -34.87
N LEU A 5 2.80 -7.71 -33.78
CA LEU A 5 2.98 -7.18 -32.43
C LEU A 5 4.45 -6.97 -32.10
N HIS A 6 4.80 -5.90 -31.40
CA HIS A 6 6.15 -5.68 -30.89
C HIS A 6 6.16 -5.79 -29.36
N LEU A 7 6.69 -6.91 -28.85
CA LEU A 7 6.63 -7.25 -27.43
C LEU A 7 8.03 -7.41 -26.85
N ASN A 8 8.27 -6.79 -25.70
CA ASN A 8 9.47 -7.04 -24.91
C ASN A 8 9.38 -8.40 -24.18
N ALA A 9 10.52 -8.86 -23.64
CA ALA A 9 10.60 -10.16 -22.97
C ALA A 9 9.58 -10.35 -21.83
N GLN A 10 9.31 -9.31 -21.04
CA GLN A 10 8.38 -9.38 -19.90
C GLN A 10 6.92 -9.44 -20.35
N GLN A 11 6.56 -8.71 -21.41
CA GLN A 11 5.23 -8.79 -22.03
C GLN A 11 4.98 -10.18 -22.64
N ARG A 12 5.99 -10.77 -23.28
CA ARG A 12 5.86 -12.14 -23.79
C ARG A 12 5.72 -13.16 -22.68
N GLU A 13 6.48 -13.02 -21.60
CA GLU A 13 6.36 -13.89 -20.43
C GLU A 13 4.95 -13.80 -19.80
N LEU A 14 4.41 -12.59 -19.68
CA LEU A 14 3.04 -12.37 -19.20
C LEU A 14 2.00 -13.11 -20.06
N LEU A 15 2.08 -12.93 -21.38
CA LEU A 15 1.13 -13.54 -22.31
C LEU A 15 1.31 -15.06 -22.40
N ALA A 16 2.54 -15.57 -22.29
CA ALA A 16 2.80 -17.00 -22.22
C ALA A 16 2.12 -17.64 -21.00
N ARG A 17 2.12 -16.98 -19.84
CA ARG A 17 1.41 -17.47 -18.65
C ARG A 17 -0.11 -17.55 -18.86
N SER A 18 -0.71 -16.60 -19.57
CA SER A 18 -2.13 -16.66 -19.96
C SER A 18 -2.43 -17.86 -20.87
N LEU A 19 -1.53 -18.17 -21.81
CA LEU A 19 -1.66 -19.36 -22.66
C LEU A 19 -1.50 -20.66 -21.85
N ASP A 20 -0.53 -20.72 -20.93
CA ASP A 20 -0.33 -21.86 -20.04
C ASP A 20 -1.50 -22.07 -19.06
N ALA A 21 -2.31 -21.04 -18.83
CA ALA A 21 -3.53 -21.09 -18.03
C ALA A 21 -4.81 -21.38 -18.85
N ASP A 22 -4.66 -21.80 -20.11
CA ASP A 22 -5.75 -22.13 -21.04
C ASP A 22 -6.71 -20.96 -21.31
N GLU A 23 -6.25 -19.70 -21.20
CA GLU A 23 -7.08 -18.53 -21.52
C GLU A 23 -7.33 -18.36 -23.03
N ALA A 24 -6.45 -18.96 -23.84
CA ALA A 24 -6.55 -19.10 -25.30
C ALA A 24 -5.54 -20.15 -25.81
N ASP A 25 -5.80 -20.74 -26.97
CA ASP A 25 -4.92 -21.77 -27.57
C ASP A 25 -3.57 -21.20 -28.07
N ASP A 26 -3.56 -19.94 -28.51
CA ASP A 26 -2.37 -19.23 -28.97
C ASP A 26 -2.53 -17.71 -28.83
N LEU A 27 -1.46 -16.97 -29.15
CA LEU A 27 -1.46 -15.51 -29.06
C LEU A 27 -2.47 -14.84 -30.00
N SER A 28 -2.77 -15.43 -31.15
CA SER A 28 -3.76 -14.88 -32.10
C SER A 28 -5.17 -15.04 -31.54
N ALA A 29 -5.48 -16.18 -30.93
CA ALA A 29 -6.73 -16.43 -30.23
C ALA A 29 -6.89 -15.53 -29.00
N LEU A 30 -5.81 -15.28 -28.25
CA LEU A 30 -5.82 -14.36 -27.10
C LEU A 30 -6.07 -12.92 -27.54
N LEU A 31 -5.41 -12.48 -28.63
CA LEU A 31 -5.63 -11.17 -29.23
C LEU A 31 -7.05 -11.00 -29.77
N LYS A 32 -7.58 -12.04 -30.44
CA LYS A 32 -8.98 -12.05 -30.90
C LYS A 32 -9.94 -11.88 -29.73
N ARG A 33 -9.74 -12.63 -28.65
CA ARG A 33 -10.53 -12.50 -27.43
C ARG A 33 -10.48 -11.07 -26.90
N ALA A 34 -9.27 -10.50 -26.76
CA ALA A 34 -9.07 -9.14 -26.28
C ALA A 34 -9.84 -8.11 -27.12
N VAL A 35 -9.65 -8.14 -28.44
CA VAL A 35 -10.32 -7.21 -29.38
C VAL A 35 -11.84 -7.31 -29.28
N LEU A 36 -12.40 -8.52 -29.30
CA LEU A 36 -13.85 -8.71 -29.34
C LEU A 36 -14.52 -8.40 -27.99
N GLU A 37 -13.88 -8.70 -26.87
CA GLU A 37 -14.38 -8.31 -25.54
C GLU A 37 -14.33 -6.79 -25.36
N THR A 38 -13.22 -6.14 -25.71
CA THR A 38 -13.08 -4.69 -25.65
C THR A 38 -14.08 -3.98 -26.55
N ALA A 39 -14.27 -4.44 -27.80
CA ALA A 39 -15.23 -3.84 -28.74
C ALA A 39 -16.69 -3.95 -28.26
N ARG A 40 -17.02 -5.01 -27.50
CA ARG A 40 -18.35 -5.19 -26.89
C ARG A 40 -18.53 -4.44 -25.58
N GLY A 41 -17.44 -4.00 -24.94
CA GLY A 41 -17.46 -3.41 -23.61
C GLY A 41 -17.70 -4.42 -22.48
N GLU A 42 -17.52 -5.72 -22.77
CA GLU A 42 -17.77 -6.83 -21.85
C GLU A 42 -16.48 -7.64 -21.67
N VAL A 43 -15.65 -7.24 -20.70
CA VAL A 43 -14.36 -7.89 -20.41
C VAL A 43 -14.55 -9.00 -19.38
N SER A 44 -14.04 -10.20 -19.68
CA SER A 44 -14.07 -11.37 -18.79
C SER A 44 -13.28 -11.09 -17.49
N ALA A 45 -13.78 -11.54 -16.34
CA ALA A 45 -13.02 -11.55 -15.10
C ALA A 45 -12.20 -12.85 -14.99
N LEU A 46 -10.88 -12.73 -15.06
CA LEU A 46 -9.91 -13.83 -15.07
C LEU A 46 -8.97 -13.74 -13.87
N THR A 47 -8.53 -14.89 -13.36
CA THR A 47 -7.54 -14.94 -12.28
C THR A 47 -6.15 -14.73 -12.82
N VAL A 48 -5.31 -13.92 -12.16
CA VAL A 48 -3.91 -13.71 -12.58
C VAL A 48 -3.19 -15.06 -12.75
N PRO A 49 -2.79 -15.44 -13.98
CA PRO A 49 -2.14 -16.72 -14.23
C PRO A 49 -0.73 -16.72 -13.62
N ALA A 50 -0.57 -17.59 -12.63
CA ALA A 50 0.63 -17.78 -11.81
C ALA A 50 1.07 -16.55 -10.99
N VAL A 51 0.83 -16.62 -9.68
CA VAL A 51 1.51 -15.77 -8.70
C VAL A 51 2.73 -16.50 -8.19
N SER A 52 3.90 -16.20 -8.76
CA SER A 52 5.17 -16.71 -8.27
C SER A 52 5.43 -16.15 -6.89
N GLY A 53 5.52 -16.96 -5.85
CA GLY A 53 5.80 -16.52 -4.48
C GLY A 53 5.74 -17.69 -3.53
N ARG A 54 6.53 -17.68 -2.48
CA ARG A 54 6.45 -18.65 -1.38
C ARG A 54 5.46 -18.14 -0.34
N ALA A 55 4.71 -19.05 0.27
CA ALA A 55 3.92 -18.69 1.45
C ALA A 55 4.87 -18.10 2.51
N LEU A 56 4.51 -16.93 3.04
CA LEU A 56 5.27 -16.36 4.14
C LEU A 56 4.79 -17.02 5.43
N ASP A 57 5.63 -17.85 6.05
CA ASP A 57 5.42 -18.27 7.44
C ASP A 57 5.74 -17.10 8.38
N TRP A 58 4.87 -16.09 8.40
CA TRP A 58 5.04 -14.94 9.28
C TRP A 58 4.85 -15.35 10.76
N ARG A 59 4.14 -16.45 11.04
CA ARG A 59 3.97 -17.00 12.38
C ARG A 59 5.31 -17.44 12.99
N SER A 60 6.31 -17.78 12.18
CA SER A 60 7.69 -17.98 12.65
C SER A 60 8.31 -16.75 13.34
N ARG A 61 7.75 -15.55 13.15
CA ARG A 61 8.22 -14.30 13.75
C ARG A 61 7.58 -13.98 15.10
N LEU A 62 6.56 -14.73 15.53
CA LEU A 62 5.85 -14.48 16.78
C LEU A 62 6.85 -14.37 17.94
N ALA A 63 6.84 -13.23 18.64
CA ALA A 63 7.80 -13.00 19.72
C ALA A 63 7.51 -13.87 20.95
N HIS A 64 6.26 -14.34 21.09
CA HIS A 64 5.77 -15.08 22.25
C HIS A 64 4.83 -16.21 21.84
N PRO A 65 4.68 -17.25 22.69
CA PRO A 65 3.62 -18.24 22.52
C PRO A 65 2.24 -17.58 22.49
N VAL A 66 1.37 -18.08 21.63
CA VAL A 66 0.01 -17.55 21.46
C VAL A 66 -0.85 -17.94 22.67
N PRO A 67 -1.37 -16.98 23.45
CA PRO A 67 -2.27 -17.28 24.54
C PRO A 67 -3.66 -17.66 24.02
N THR A 68 -4.42 -18.42 24.82
CA THR A 68 -5.81 -18.80 24.48
C THR A 68 -6.74 -17.60 24.43
N GLU A 69 -6.53 -16.62 25.30
CA GLU A 69 -7.28 -15.37 25.38
C GLU A 69 -6.32 -14.18 25.26
N ARG A 70 -6.81 -13.03 24.79
CA ARG A 70 -6.00 -11.80 24.69
C ARG A 70 -5.56 -11.35 26.08
N GLU A 71 -4.31 -10.89 26.18
CA GLU A 71 -3.73 -10.34 27.40
C GLU A 71 -3.44 -8.85 27.20
N LEU A 72 -4.02 -7.97 28.02
CA LEU A 72 -3.69 -6.55 28.00
C LEU A 72 -2.28 -6.35 28.55
N LEU A 73 -1.37 -5.82 27.72
CA LEU A 73 0.02 -5.58 28.10
C LEU A 73 0.24 -4.16 28.61
N GLU A 74 -0.44 -3.19 28.00
CA GLU A 74 -0.31 -1.77 28.33
C GLU A 74 -1.56 -1.02 27.92
N GLU A 75 -1.96 -0.02 28.72
CA GLU A 75 -3.07 0.88 28.44
C GLU A 75 -2.73 2.28 28.91
N PHE A 76 -2.97 3.28 28.07
CA PHE A 76 -2.78 4.69 28.43
C PHE A 76 -3.62 5.60 27.52
N VAL A 77 -3.78 6.85 27.96
CA VAL A 77 -4.49 7.89 27.20
C VAL A 77 -3.48 8.75 26.45
N LEU A 78 -3.72 8.97 25.15
CA LEU A 78 -3.05 10.03 24.40
C LEU A 78 -3.88 11.30 24.47
N GLU A 79 -3.29 12.35 25.05
CA GLU A 79 -3.93 13.65 25.25
C GLU A 79 -3.80 14.54 23.98
N PRO A 80 -4.70 15.53 23.80
CA PRO A 80 -4.58 16.55 22.76
C PRO A 80 -3.17 17.12 22.62
N GLY A 81 -2.64 17.10 21.39
CA GLY A 81 -1.29 17.61 21.08
C GLY A 81 -0.15 16.66 21.44
N THR A 82 -0.44 15.39 21.76
CA THR A 82 0.57 14.38 22.11
C THR A 82 0.58 13.19 21.15
N GLY A 83 1.70 12.47 21.15
CA GLY A 83 1.88 11.19 20.48
C GLY A 83 2.88 10.34 21.25
N LYS A 84 2.94 9.04 20.98
CA LYS A 84 3.87 8.14 21.66
C LYS A 84 4.32 7.01 20.74
N ALA A 85 5.63 6.80 20.64
CA ALA A 85 6.17 5.60 20.01
C ALA A 85 6.08 4.38 20.95
N LEU A 86 5.65 3.26 20.39
CA LEU A 86 5.36 2.01 21.08
C LEU A 86 6.00 0.84 20.33
N GLU A 87 6.75 0.01 21.03
CA GLU A 87 7.15 -1.29 20.48
C GLU A 87 5.94 -2.23 20.48
N VAL A 88 5.60 -2.75 19.30
CA VAL A 88 4.56 -3.75 19.12
C VAL A 88 5.22 -4.95 18.43
N ARG A 89 5.39 -6.03 19.18
CA ARG A 89 6.07 -7.24 18.69
C ARG A 89 5.17 -8.03 17.77
N ALA A 90 5.74 -8.84 16.89
CA ALA A 90 4.95 -9.70 16.00
C ALA A 90 4.00 -10.60 16.82
N GLY A 91 2.71 -10.57 16.49
CA GLY A 91 1.64 -11.24 17.25
C GLY A 91 1.03 -10.41 18.37
N GLU A 92 1.49 -9.19 18.61
CA GLU A 92 0.80 -8.21 19.46
C GLU A 92 -0.10 -7.31 18.61
N LEU A 93 -1.08 -6.70 19.25
CA LEU A 93 -2.00 -5.75 18.62
C LEU A 93 -1.97 -4.42 19.35
N VAL A 94 -2.15 -3.35 18.59
CA VAL A 94 -2.48 -2.03 19.12
C VAL A 94 -3.92 -1.69 18.78
N ARG A 95 -4.67 -1.25 19.78
CA ARG A 95 -6.04 -0.79 19.66
C ARG A 95 -6.09 0.69 19.96
N ILE A 96 -6.62 1.46 19.01
CA ILE A 96 -6.87 2.90 19.16
C ILE A 96 -8.38 3.06 19.32
N GLU A 97 -8.83 3.46 20.50
CA GLU A 97 -10.25 3.58 20.86
C GLU A 97 -10.64 5.03 21.15
N GLN A 98 -11.78 5.44 20.61
CA GLN A 98 -12.38 6.75 20.84
C GLN A 98 -12.94 6.85 22.26
N ILE A 99 -12.46 7.81 23.05
CA ILE A 99 -13.04 8.09 24.38
C ILE A 99 -14.33 8.90 24.22
N GLU A 100 -14.28 9.98 23.46
CA GLU A 100 -15.42 10.88 23.23
C GLU A 100 -16.03 10.75 21.83
N GLY A 101 -15.31 10.14 20.89
CA GLY A 101 -15.70 10.08 19.48
C GLY A 101 -15.22 11.31 18.68
N ALA A 102 -15.18 11.12 17.37
CA ALA A 102 -14.77 12.12 16.40
C ALA A 102 -13.39 12.75 16.68
N GLN A 103 -12.38 11.93 16.94
CA GLN A 103 -10.97 12.31 16.90
C GLN A 103 -10.22 11.52 15.81
N CYS A 104 -9.49 12.22 14.94
CA CYS A 104 -8.55 11.62 14.01
C CYS A 104 -7.21 11.31 14.68
N VAL A 105 -6.59 10.19 14.34
CA VAL A 105 -5.26 9.80 14.83
C VAL A 105 -4.33 9.56 13.64
N ASP A 106 -3.24 10.30 13.58
CA ASP A 106 -2.17 10.05 12.61
C ASP A 106 -1.31 8.90 13.14
N PHE A 107 -0.90 8.00 12.24
CA PHE A 107 -0.18 6.80 12.61
C PHE A 107 1.01 6.56 11.66
N ASN A 108 2.23 6.54 12.20
CA ASN A 108 3.40 6.00 11.50
C ASN A 108 3.80 4.63 12.06
N VAL A 109 4.46 3.85 11.21
CA VAL A 109 4.94 2.51 11.56
C VAL A 109 6.31 2.33 10.94
N PHE A 110 7.27 1.96 11.76
CA PHE A 110 8.61 1.56 11.33
C PHE A 110 8.83 0.09 11.66
N ASN A 111 9.68 -0.60 10.90
CA ASN A 111 10.24 -1.86 11.40
C ASN A 111 11.13 -1.53 12.59
N LEU A 112 10.92 -2.21 13.72
CA LEU A 112 11.64 -1.96 14.96
C LEU A 112 13.15 -2.22 14.83
N HIS A 113 13.55 -3.09 13.91
CA HIS A 113 14.95 -3.50 13.70
C HIS A 113 15.61 -2.79 12.50
N ASP A 114 14.86 -1.99 11.75
CA ASP A 114 15.32 -1.30 10.55
C ASP A 114 14.38 -0.15 10.17
N TYR A 115 14.58 1.03 10.78
CA TYR A 115 13.69 2.18 10.58
C TYR A 115 13.58 2.68 9.13
N ARG A 116 14.52 2.29 8.25
CA ARG A 116 14.42 2.59 6.81
C ARG A 116 13.38 1.73 6.10
N GLU A 117 12.81 0.75 6.80
CA GLU A 117 11.54 0.13 6.46
C GLU A 117 10.43 0.79 7.26
N PHE A 118 9.56 1.48 6.56
CA PHE A 118 8.47 2.20 7.18
C PHE A 118 7.22 2.09 6.32
N PHE A 119 6.07 2.39 6.91
CA PHE A 119 4.77 2.31 6.25
C PHE A 119 4.72 3.18 4.97
N HIS A 120 4.13 2.64 3.91
CA HIS A 120 4.04 3.27 2.60
C HIS A 120 2.59 3.40 2.14
N THR A 121 2.04 4.60 2.37
CA THR A 121 0.70 5.00 1.94
C THR A 121 0.44 4.66 0.48
N GLY A 122 1.39 4.92 -0.42
CA GLY A 122 1.26 4.64 -1.85
C GLY A 122 0.98 3.18 -2.16
N ARG A 123 1.74 2.25 -1.57
CA ARG A 123 1.55 0.80 -1.82
C ARG A 123 0.26 0.31 -1.20
N THR A 124 -0.04 0.69 0.04
CA THR A 124 -1.31 0.35 0.69
C THR A 124 -2.50 0.89 -0.10
N ARG A 125 -2.44 2.13 -0.60
CA ARG A 125 -3.49 2.73 -1.43
C ARG A 125 -3.73 1.99 -2.74
N THR A 126 -2.66 1.55 -3.41
CA THR A 126 -2.78 0.80 -4.66
C THR A 126 -3.43 -0.57 -4.46
N LEU A 127 -3.22 -1.19 -3.30
CA LEU A 127 -3.74 -2.54 -3.02
C LEU A 127 -5.13 -2.54 -2.39
N HIS A 128 -5.41 -1.57 -1.52
CA HIS A 128 -6.59 -1.60 -0.64
C HIS A 128 -7.50 -0.37 -0.82
N GLY A 129 -7.23 0.45 -1.85
CA GLY A 129 -7.97 1.67 -2.12
C GLY A 129 -7.62 2.81 -1.16
N ILE A 130 -8.40 3.89 -1.23
CA ILE A 130 -8.11 5.14 -0.52
C ILE A 130 -8.50 5.12 0.97
N ASN A 131 -9.35 4.18 1.37
CA ASN A 131 -9.82 4.03 2.75
C ASN A 131 -9.66 2.59 3.26
N PRO A 132 -8.43 2.13 3.59
CA PRO A 132 -8.21 0.78 4.11
C PRO A 132 -8.99 0.51 5.41
N GLY A 133 -9.55 -0.68 5.56
CA GLY A 133 -10.36 -1.10 6.70
C GLY A 133 -10.06 -2.54 7.14
N ALA A 134 -10.97 -3.12 7.94
CA ALA A 134 -10.80 -4.49 8.44
C ALA A 134 -10.57 -5.50 7.30
N GLY A 135 -9.53 -6.32 7.41
CA GLY A 135 -9.08 -7.25 6.37
C GLY A 135 -7.90 -6.74 5.53
N ASP A 136 -7.58 -5.45 5.59
CA ASP A 136 -6.48 -4.86 4.81
C ASP A 136 -5.14 -4.89 5.55
N VAL A 137 -4.07 -4.58 4.81
CA VAL A 137 -2.69 -4.64 5.28
C VAL A 137 -1.97 -3.31 5.07
N LEU A 138 -1.27 -2.83 6.10
CA LEU A 138 -0.31 -1.74 6.00
C LEU A 138 1.02 -2.28 5.46
N TRP A 139 1.44 -1.82 4.28
CA TRP A 139 2.63 -2.28 3.57
C TRP A 139 3.80 -1.33 3.78
N SER A 140 5.02 -1.87 3.85
CA SER A 140 6.23 -1.06 3.94
C SER A 140 6.68 -0.48 2.61
N SER A 141 7.58 0.50 2.65
CA SER A 141 8.17 1.15 1.48
C SER A 141 9.14 0.25 0.69
N PRO A 142 9.33 0.51 -0.61
CA PRO A 142 10.44 -0.06 -1.37
C PRO A 142 11.78 0.29 -0.73
N PRO A 143 12.78 -0.62 -0.75
CA PRO A 143 12.83 -1.85 -1.52
C PRO A 143 12.30 -3.09 -0.78
N ARG A 144 11.68 -2.95 0.40
CA ARG A 144 11.29 -4.11 1.23
C ARG A 144 9.87 -4.59 0.92
N GLU A 145 8.92 -3.66 0.82
CA GLU A 145 7.52 -3.93 0.44
C GLU A 145 6.88 -5.13 1.16
N ARG A 146 6.98 -5.19 2.48
CA ARG A 146 6.46 -6.29 3.31
C ARG A 146 5.22 -5.86 4.09
N ALA A 147 4.36 -6.83 4.40
CA ALA A 147 3.21 -6.63 5.28
C ALA A 147 3.69 -6.31 6.71
N MET A 148 3.37 -5.12 7.23
CA MET A 148 3.78 -4.65 8.57
C MET A 148 2.70 -4.91 9.61
N MET A 149 1.48 -4.45 9.32
CA MET A 149 0.34 -4.59 10.23
C MET A 149 -0.91 -5.00 9.45
N PHE A 150 -1.74 -5.83 10.06
CA PHE A 150 -3.05 -6.25 9.56
C PHE A 150 -4.15 -5.52 10.32
N ILE A 151 -5.11 -4.94 9.60
CA ILE A 151 -6.27 -4.28 10.21
C ILE A 151 -7.27 -5.37 10.60
N LEU A 152 -7.24 -5.75 11.87
CA LEU A 152 -8.06 -6.83 12.40
C LEU A 152 -9.53 -6.41 12.54
N THR A 153 -9.72 -5.24 13.14
CA THR A 153 -11.05 -4.68 13.43
C THR A 153 -11.04 -3.20 13.07
N ASP A 154 -12.12 -2.73 12.45
CA ASP A 154 -12.42 -1.31 12.25
C ASP A 154 -13.92 -1.14 12.42
N THR A 155 -14.37 -0.44 13.46
CA THR A 155 -15.80 -0.28 13.75
C THR A 155 -16.45 0.88 13.00
N VAL A 156 -15.66 1.74 12.34
CA VAL A 156 -16.14 3.00 11.75
C VAL A 156 -16.00 3.00 10.22
N HIS A 157 -15.03 2.25 9.68
CA HIS A 157 -14.73 2.15 8.25
C HIS A 157 -14.37 3.49 7.62
N CYS A 158 -13.48 4.22 8.30
CA CYS A 158 -13.27 5.64 8.04
C CYS A 158 -11.78 6.03 8.15
N ASN A 159 -10.87 5.26 7.55
CA ASN A 159 -9.44 5.59 7.57
C ASN A 159 -9.01 6.19 6.24
N ASP A 160 -7.90 6.93 6.21
CA ASP A 160 -7.39 7.59 5.01
C ASP A 160 -5.90 7.33 4.76
N VAL A 161 -5.55 7.18 3.47
CA VAL A 161 -4.17 7.13 2.96
C VAL A 161 -3.96 8.08 1.78
N VAL A 162 -4.83 9.09 1.59
CA VAL A 162 -4.72 10.08 0.52
C VAL A 162 -4.09 11.36 1.03
N PHE A 163 -4.53 11.85 2.20
CA PHE A 163 -4.02 13.09 2.76
C PHE A 163 -2.68 12.84 3.47
N PRO A 164 -1.73 13.77 3.36
CA PRO A 164 -0.57 13.76 4.23
C PRO A 164 -1.00 14.18 5.64
N ARG A 165 -0.09 13.95 6.59
CA ARG A 165 -0.14 14.57 7.91
C ARG A 165 -0.18 16.10 7.80
N CYS A 166 -0.89 16.78 8.72
CA CYS A 166 -0.81 18.24 8.76
C CYS A 166 0.58 18.70 9.22
N SER A 167 0.97 19.91 8.79
CA SER A 167 2.30 20.49 9.05
C SER A 167 2.18 21.98 9.37
N ALA A 168 3.22 22.56 10.00
CA ALA A 168 3.27 23.99 10.26
C ALA A 168 3.02 24.84 8.99
N ASN A 169 3.60 24.45 7.85
CA ASN A 169 3.42 25.14 6.58
C ASN A 169 1.97 25.13 6.09
N LEU A 170 1.22 24.05 6.31
CA LEU A 170 -0.20 24.00 5.96
C LEU A 170 -0.98 25.09 6.73
N TYR A 171 -0.76 25.21 8.03
CA TYR A 171 -1.45 26.19 8.87
C TYR A 171 -1.05 27.62 8.55
N GLU A 172 0.23 27.87 8.27
CA GLU A 172 0.69 29.19 7.88
C GLU A 172 0.14 29.63 6.52
N THR A 173 0.22 28.77 5.51
CA THR A 173 -0.17 29.13 4.13
C THR A 173 -1.68 29.18 3.93
N ALA A 174 -2.44 28.29 4.56
CA ALA A 174 -3.89 28.22 4.39
C ALA A 174 -4.67 29.10 5.39
N TYR A 175 -4.12 29.36 6.58
CA TYR A 175 -4.84 30.05 7.67
C TYR A 175 -4.08 31.23 8.27
N GLY A 176 -2.80 31.44 7.93
CA GLY A 176 -2.00 32.53 8.46
C GLY A 176 -1.48 32.31 9.90
N PHE A 177 -1.47 31.07 10.39
CA PHE A 177 -0.97 30.76 11.72
C PHE A 177 0.52 30.41 11.68
N ALA A 178 1.36 31.29 12.22
CA ALA A 178 2.80 31.05 12.38
C ALA A 178 3.12 29.98 13.43
N THR A 179 2.17 29.65 14.30
CA THR A 179 2.31 28.59 15.30
C THR A 179 0.96 27.90 15.47
N HIS A 180 0.93 26.61 15.20
CA HIS A 180 -0.25 25.77 15.36
C HIS A 180 0.19 24.33 15.63
N THR A 181 -0.53 23.64 16.52
CA THR A 181 -0.34 22.21 16.75
C THR A 181 -0.54 21.44 15.44
N ASN A 182 0.40 20.57 15.09
CA ASN A 182 0.34 19.81 13.84
C ASN A 182 0.95 18.42 14.01
N CYS A 183 0.48 17.45 13.21
CA CYS A 183 0.89 16.05 13.32
C CYS A 183 2.38 15.87 13.03
N ALA A 184 2.95 16.58 12.05
CA ALA A 184 4.37 16.43 11.71
C ALA A 184 5.30 16.70 12.91
N ASP A 185 5.05 17.78 13.66
CA ASP A 185 5.86 18.14 14.83
C ASP A 185 5.62 17.18 16.01
N ILE A 186 4.37 16.80 16.27
CA ILE A 186 4.04 15.85 17.34
C ILE A 186 4.69 14.50 17.07
N GLN A 187 4.62 14.04 15.82
CA GLN A 187 5.16 12.76 15.40
C GLN A 187 6.68 12.73 15.54
N ALA A 188 7.36 13.80 15.12
CA ALA A 188 8.79 13.95 15.28
C ALA A 188 9.23 13.87 16.76
N GLU A 189 8.48 14.49 17.66
CA GLU A 189 8.77 14.41 19.10
C GLU A 189 8.46 13.02 19.67
N ALA A 190 7.34 12.40 19.26
CA ALA A 190 6.90 11.10 19.75
C ALA A 190 7.88 9.96 19.46
N GLN A 191 8.57 10.04 18.31
CA GLN A 191 9.55 9.03 17.87
C GLN A 191 10.99 9.30 18.33
N ARG A 192 11.26 10.48 18.90
CA ARG A 192 12.61 10.95 19.26
C ARG A 192 13.32 10.03 20.27
N GLU A 193 12.57 9.37 21.14
CA GLU A 193 13.10 8.39 22.12
C GLU A 193 13.90 7.26 21.45
N TYR A 194 13.58 6.92 20.20
CA TYR A 194 14.23 5.86 19.42
C TYR A 194 15.35 6.39 18.51
N GLY A 195 15.76 7.66 18.68
CA GLY A 195 16.80 8.29 17.90
C GLY A 195 16.38 8.71 16.48
N LEU A 196 15.07 8.63 16.19
CA LEU A 196 14.49 9.13 14.94
C LEU A 196 14.37 10.65 14.96
N THR A 197 14.42 11.24 13.78
CA THR A 197 14.48 12.68 13.53
C THR A 197 13.21 13.17 12.84
N PRO A 198 12.96 14.49 12.74
CA PRO A 198 11.83 15.01 11.96
C PRO A 198 11.83 14.56 10.48
N ASP A 199 13.01 14.30 9.90
CA ASP A 199 13.15 13.84 8.51
C ASP A 199 12.67 12.39 8.31
N ASP A 200 12.56 11.62 9.39
CA ASP A 200 12.10 10.23 9.35
C ASP A 200 10.56 10.13 9.38
N VAL A 201 9.86 11.23 9.67
CA VAL A 201 8.39 11.27 9.62
C VAL A 201 7.92 11.12 8.18
N HIS A 202 7.03 10.17 7.93
CA HIS A 202 6.47 9.88 6.61
C HIS A 202 4.95 10.10 6.59
N ASP A 203 4.33 9.92 5.42
CA ASP A 203 2.88 10.05 5.30
C ASP A 203 2.17 9.05 6.21
N SER A 204 1.12 9.54 6.88
CA SER A 204 0.42 8.83 7.94
C SER A 204 -0.64 7.89 7.38
N PHE A 205 -0.92 6.83 8.13
CA PHE A 205 -2.22 6.20 8.09
C PHE A 205 -3.15 7.03 8.99
N ASN A 206 -4.12 7.71 8.40
CA ASN A 206 -4.99 8.65 9.12
C ASN A 206 -6.21 7.88 9.63
N LEU A 207 -6.12 7.36 10.86
CA LEU A 207 -7.19 6.63 11.51
C LEU A 207 -8.40 7.54 11.75
N PHE A 208 -9.58 7.04 11.39
CA PHE A 208 -10.87 7.71 11.54
C PHE A 208 -11.06 9.03 10.77
N MET A 209 -10.16 9.38 9.84
CA MET A 209 -10.31 10.56 8.99
C MET A 209 -11.27 10.29 7.83
N ALA A 210 -12.45 10.93 7.86
CA ALA A 210 -13.46 10.79 6.82
C ALA A 210 -13.07 11.55 5.54
N THR A 211 -12.71 10.82 4.48
CA THR A 211 -12.27 11.43 3.21
C THR A 211 -12.98 10.83 1.98
N SER A 212 -13.00 11.60 0.89
CA SER A 212 -13.41 11.14 -0.44
C SER A 212 -12.50 11.72 -1.50
N VAL A 213 -12.57 11.17 -2.72
CA VAL A 213 -11.98 11.77 -3.91
C VAL A 213 -13.07 11.89 -4.96
N ASP A 214 -13.41 13.13 -5.31
CA ASP A 214 -14.46 13.46 -6.27
C ASP A 214 -13.87 14.34 -7.37
N ASP A 215 -14.07 13.98 -8.64
CA ASP A 215 -13.48 14.66 -9.81
C ASP A 215 -11.95 14.90 -9.71
N GLY A 216 -11.25 13.95 -9.08
CA GLY A 216 -9.80 14.02 -8.87
C GLY A 216 -9.36 14.93 -7.72
N MET A 217 -10.29 15.54 -6.98
CA MET A 217 -10.02 16.40 -5.83
C MET A 217 -10.35 15.69 -4.52
N PRO A 218 -9.42 15.64 -3.55
CA PRO A 218 -9.68 15.02 -2.26
C PRO A 218 -10.47 15.97 -1.34
N GLY A 219 -11.43 15.43 -0.58
CA GLY A 219 -12.28 16.15 0.35
C GLY A 219 -12.23 15.57 1.76
N ILE A 220 -12.35 16.45 2.77
CA ILE A 220 -12.45 16.06 4.20
C ILE A 220 -13.88 16.31 4.68
N HIS A 221 -14.47 15.30 5.29
CA HIS A 221 -15.84 15.29 5.81
C HIS A 221 -15.87 15.29 7.33
N HIS A 222 -17.05 15.47 7.91
CA HIS A 222 -17.21 15.27 9.35
C HIS A 222 -17.06 13.79 9.69
N GLN A 223 -16.28 13.52 10.72
CA GLN A 223 -16.10 12.18 11.25
C GLN A 223 -17.34 11.72 12.03
N SER A 224 -17.62 10.42 11.98
CA SER A 224 -18.83 9.78 12.53
C SER A 224 -18.59 8.88 13.74
N SER A 225 -17.34 8.70 14.17
CA SER A 225 -17.00 7.80 15.28
C SER A 225 -17.55 8.30 16.62
N LYS A 226 -17.85 7.36 17.50
CA LYS A 226 -18.50 7.53 18.80
C LYS A 226 -17.61 6.97 19.92
N PRO A 227 -17.91 7.27 21.20
CA PRO A 227 -17.27 6.60 22.33
C PRO A 227 -17.28 5.07 22.16
N GLY A 228 -16.12 4.43 22.33
CA GLY A 228 -15.93 2.98 22.20
C GLY A 228 -15.64 2.48 20.77
N ASP A 229 -15.80 3.32 19.74
CA ASP A 229 -15.37 2.97 18.39
C ASP A 229 -13.85 2.84 18.33
N HIS A 230 -13.36 1.87 17.57
CA HIS A 230 -11.94 1.52 17.60
C HIS A 230 -11.44 0.87 16.31
N VAL A 231 -10.12 0.94 16.13
CA VAL A 231 -9.37 0.17 15.14
C VAL A 231 -8.34 -0.69 15.87
N GLU A 232 -8.23 -1.95 15.48
CA GLU A 232 -7.22 -2.90 15.97
C GLU A 232 -6.25 -3.27 14.87
N LEU A 233 -4.96 -3.07 15.13
CA LEU A 233 -3.87 -3.37 14.20
C LEU A 233 -2.99 -4.46 14.79
N LEU A 234 -2.98 -5.64 14.16
CA LEU A 234 -2.12 -6.77 14.51
C LEU A 234 -0.76 -6.64 13.83
N ALA A 235 0.33 -6.71 14.59
CA ALA A 235 1.67 -6.64 14.05
C ALA A 235 2.11 -7.98 13.43
N LEU A 236 2.51 -7.96 12.14
CA LEU A 236 2.98 -9.12 11.36
C LEU A 236 4.51 -9.26 11.37
N MET A 237 5.18 -8.27 11.96
CA MET A 237 6.59 -8.21 12.29
C MET A 237 6.74 -7.30 13.51
N ASP A 238 7.92 -7.28 14.12
CA ASP A 238 8.20 -6.29 15.16
C ASP A 238 8.20 -4.88 14.57
N VAL A 239 7.32 -4.02 15.08
CA VAL A 239 7.18 -2.64 14.61
C VAL A 239 7.33 -1.64 15.76
N LEU A 240 7.79 -0.45 15.38
CA LEU A 240 7.61 0.75 16.17
C LEU A 240 6.35 1.45 15.65
N ALA A 241 5.25 1.33 16.39
CA ALA A 241 3.99 1.99 16.11
C ALA A 241 3.98 3.37 16.79
N VAL A 242 3.63 4.42 16.05
CA VAL A 242 3.68 5.79 16.55
C VAL A 242 2.35 6.50 16.25
N PRO A 243 1.33 6.31 17.10
CA PRO A 243 0.10 7.11 17.07
C PRO A 243 0.31 8.52 17.64
N ASN A 244 -0.34 9.51 17.03
CA ASN A 244 -0.51 10.85 17.60
C ASN A 244 -1.92 11.39 17.42
N ILE A 245 -2.35 12.23 18.37
CA ILE A 245 -3.61 12.97 18.25
C ILE A 245 -3.46 14.03 17.16
N CYS A 246 -4.35 14.02 16.15
CA CYS A 246 -4.36 15.08 15.15
C CYS A 246 -4.70 16.43 15.80
N GLY A 247 -3.84 17.42 15.57
CA GLY A 247 -3.97 18.77 16.11
C GLY A 247 -4.90 19.71 15.33
N ALA A 248 -5.64 19.21 14.34
CA ALA A 248 -6.47 20.02 13.47
C ALA A 248 -7.83 20.37 14.09
N ASP A 249 -7.98 21.62 14.51
CA ASP A 249 -9.23 22.20 15.06
C ASP A 249 -9.90 23.23 14.14
N VAL A 250 -9.21 23.66 13.06
CA VAL A 250 -9.77 24.54 12.01
C VAL A 250 -10.20 23.79 10.75
N MET A 251 -10.23 22.46 10.82
CA MET A 251 -10.66 21.55 9.75
C MET A 251 -11.66 20.52 10.31
N LYS A 252 -12.43 19.89 9.41
CA LYS A 252 -13.42 18.87 9.78
C LYS A 252 -12.81 17.56 10.29
N THR A 253 -11.49 17.40 10.17
CA THR A 253 -10.70 16.19 10.50
C THR A 253 -11.09 15.58 11.85
N SER A 254 -11.23 16.39 12.90
CA SER A 254 -11.73 15.97 14.22
C SER A 254 -12.98 16.78 14.64
N ASN A 255 -13.83 17.15 13.67
CA ASN A 255 -15.02 17.97 13.88
C ASN A 255 -14.75 19.27 14.69
N PHE A 256 -13.63 19.95 14.42
CA PHE A 256 -13.22 21.21 15.06
C PHE A 256 -12.94 21.14 16.57
N SER A 257 -12.67 19.94 17.10
CA SER A 257 -12.34 19.75 18.52
C SER A 257 -11.30 18.65 18.68
N ILE A 258 -10.26 18.93 19.46
CA ILE A 258 -9.18 17.98 19.74
C ILE A 258 -9.49 17.27 21.06
N LYS A 259 -9.52 15.94 21.03
CA LYS A 259 -9.97 15.08 22.12
C LYS A 259 -8.98 13.94 22.35
N PRO A 260 -8.97 13.35 23.55
CA PRO A 260 -8.09 12.22 23.83
C PRO A 260 -8.59 10.91 23.19
N VAL A 261 -7.67 9.97 23.00
CA VAL A 261 -8.00 8.57 22.64
C VAL A 261 -7.35 7.60 23.62
N LEU A 262 -7.96 6.44 23.78
CA LEU A 262 -7.40 5.34 24.57
C LEU A 262 -6.53 4.48 23.65
N VAL A 263 -5.29 4.24 24.06
CA VAL A 263 -4.37 3.34 23.37
C VAL A 263 -4.15 2.11 24.23
N GLN A 264 -4.39 0.93 23.67
CA GLN A 264 -4.19 -0.34 24.34
C GLN A 264 -3.27 -1.24 23.50
N ARG A 265 -2.24 -1.80 24.12
CA ARG A 265 -1.41 -2.85 23.52
C ARG A 265 -1.80 -4.19 24.14
N TRP A 266 -2.14 -5.17 23.30
CA TRP A 266 -2.49 -6.50 23.75
C TRP A 266 -1.62 -7.55 23.08
N ARG A 267 -1.46 -8.69 23.74
CA ARG A 267 -1.04 -9.93 23.07
C ARG A 267 -2.25 -10.51 22.33
N ALA A 268 -2.11 -10.80 21.04
CA ALA A 268 -3.21 -11.35 20.25
C ALA A 268 -3.55 -12.79 20.67
N GLY A 269 -4.83 -13.15 20.58
CA GLY A 269 -5.31 -14.52 20.79
C GLY A 269 -5.35 -15.33 19.50
N ALA A 270 -5.56 -16.65 19.61
CA ALA A 270 -5.59 -17.54 18.44
C ALA A 270 -6.59 -17.12 17.34
N ALA A 271 -7.78 -16.67 17.72
CA ALA A 271 -8.81 -16.21 16.78
C ALA A 271 -8.38 -14.98 15.96
N ASP A 272 -7.57 -14.08 16.55
CA ASP A 272 -7.06 -12.88 15.88
C ASP A 272 -6.01 -13.22 14.83
N LEU A 273 -5.16 -14.22 15.13
CA LEU A 273 -4.13 -14.70 14.21
C LEU A 273 -4.74 -15.46 13.01
N ASP A 274 -5.85 -16.15 13.24
CA ASP A 274 -6.55 -16.92 12.21
C ASP A 274 -7.35 -16.03 11.24
N ALA A 275 -7.65 -14.78 11.62
CA ALA A 275 -8.27 -13.79 10.75
C ALA A 275 -7.32 -13.23 9.68
N VAL A 276 -5.99 -13.43 9.82
CA VAL A 276 -5.00 -12.97 8.84
C VAL A 276 -5.04 -13.87 7.60
N PRO A 277 -5.30 -13.33 6.39
CA PRO A 277 -5.31 -14.13 5.17
C PRO A 277 -3.92 -14.66 4.82
N GLU A 278 -3.85 -15.68 3.94
CA GLU A 278 -2.57 -16.21 3.48
C GLU A 278 -1.73 -15.12 2.79
N LEU A 279 -0.57 -14.80 3.35
CA LEU A 279 0.33 -13.77 2.83
C LEU A 279 1.39 -14.39 1.91
N ARG A 280 1.57 -13.80 0.74
CA ARG A 280 2.60 -14.23 -0.23
C ARG A 280 3.88 -13.44 -0.02
N ALA A 281 5.00 -14.15 0.14
CA ALA A 281 6.33 -13.58 0.06
C ALA A 281 6.99 -13.95 -1.27
N TYR A 282 7.65 -12.97 -1.88
CA TYR A 282 8.35 -13.13 -3.14
C TYR A 282 9.84 -13.29 -2.85
N ASP A 283 10.57 -14.06 -3.68
CA ASP A 283 12.03 -14.23 -3.51
C ASP A 283 12.82 -12.92 -3.71
N THR A 284 12.16 -11.89 -4.24
CA THR A 284 12.66 -10.52 -4.32
C THR A 284 12.66 -9.79 -2.98
N GLN A 285 11.86 -10.23 -2.01
CA GLN A 285 11.75 -9.64 -0.66
C GLN A 285 12.78 -10.29 0.30
N ARG A 286 14.04 -9.96 0.07
CA ARG A 286 15.19 -10.57 0.78
C ARG A 286 15.29 -10.10 2.23
N THR A 287 15.60 -11.02 3.14
CA THR A 287 16.02 -10.71 4.51
C THR A 287 17.50 -10.31 4.55
N VAL A 288 17.95 -9.67 5.64
CA VAL A 288 19.35 -9.23 5.81
C VAL A 288 20.32 -10.40 5.62
N GLU A 289 19.99 -11.60 6.11
CA GLU A 289 20.80 -12.81 5.97
C GLU A 289 20.81 -13.39 4.54
N GLN A 290 19.78 -13.08 3.75
CA GLN A 290 19.66 -13.50 2.34
C GLN A 290 20.42 -12.58 1.39
N PHE A 291 20.87 -11.42 1.88
CA PHE A 291 21.91 -10.67 1.18
C PHE A 291 23.25 -11.35 1.41
N ARG A 292 24.03 -11.50 0.33
CA ARG A 292 25.41 -12.02 0.42
C ARG A 292 26.30 -11.21 1.38
N GLN A 293 25.88 -10.02 1.83
CA GLN A 293 26.53 -9.25 2.87
C GLN A 293 25.53 -8.83 3.96
N PRO A 294 25.43 -9.60 5.06
CA PRO A 294 24.36 -9.47 6.05
C PRO A 294 24.68 -8.52 7.23
N VAL A 295 25.85 -7.86 7.23
CA VAL A 295 26.21 -6.89 8.29
C VAL A 295 25.93 -5.48 7.79
N ILE A 296 24.82 -4.88 8.23
CA ILE A 296 24.44 -3.51 7.88
C ILE A 296 24.87 -2.57 9.01
N ARG A 297 25.93 -1.80 8.79
CA ARG A 297 26.34 -0.69 9.66
C ARG A 297 26.21 0.63 8.90
N GLN A 298 25.57 1.63 9.51
CA GLN A 298 25.51 2.97 8.93
C GLN A 298 26.61 3.85 9.53
N GLU A 299 27.61 4.21 8.72
CA GLU A 299 28.82 4.87 9.21
C GLU A 299 29.29 6.10 8.37
N ARG A 300 28.59 6.59 7.32
CA ARG A 300 29.18 7.62 6.41
C ARG A 300 28.22 8.50 5.57
N ALA A 301 28.67 9.73 5.25
CA ALA A 301 28.08 10.68 4.29
C ALA A 301 28.36 10.39 2.79
N LEU A 302 27.41 10.79 1.94
CA LEU A 302 27.44 10.57 0.50
C LEU A 302 28.38 11.53 -0.23
N GLN A 303 29.29 10.98 -1.03
CA GLN A 303 30.11 11.72 -2.00
C GLN A 303 30.02 11.03 -3.35
N ARG A 304 29.99 11.85 -4.41
CA ARG A 304 29.85 11.38 -5.80
C ARG A 304 31.04 10.51 -6.20
N ASP A 305 30.76 9.27 -6.57
CA ASP A 305 31.71 8.41 -7.25
C ASP A 305 31.82 8.86 -8.72
N LEU A 306 32.94 9.50 -9.07
CA LEU A 306 33.20 9.98 -10.42
C LEU A 306 33.48 8.85 -11.42
N SER A 307 33.66 7.62 -10.94
CA SER A 307 33.82 6.41 -11.74
C SER A 307 32.52 5.62 -11.93
N TYR A 308 31.44 6.01 -11.25
CA TYR A 308 30.15 5.34 -11.36
C TYR A 308 29.58 5.46 -12.77
N VAL A 309 29.36 4.30 -13.41
CA VAL A 309 28.58 4.15 -14.63
C VAL A 309 27.33 3.34 -14.26
N PRO A 310 26.12 3.88 -14.42
CA PRO A 310 24.90 3.16 -14.06
C PRO A 310 24.74 1.91 -14.93
N ALA A 311 24.43 0.79 -14.30
CA ALA A 311 24.04 -0.46 -14.95
C ALA A 311 22.65 -0.86 -14.44
N PHE A 312 21.67 -0.91 -15.33
CA PHE A 312 20.28 -1.18 -15.00
C PHE A 312 19.93 -2.62 -15.44
N ALA A 313 19.21 -3.35 -14.57
CA ALA A 313 19.03 -4.80 -14.70
C ALA A 313 18.42 -5.26 -16.04
N ASN A 314 17.58 -4.44 -16.67
CA ASN A 314 16.85 -4.79 -17.89
C ASN A 314 17.05 -3.75 -19.01
N THR A 315 18.24 -3.14 -19.08
CA THR A 315 18.56 -2.11 -20.08
C THR A 315 19.74 -2.57 -20.97
N PRO A 316 19.66 -2.38 -22.30
CA PRO A 316 18.53 -1.84 -23.05
C PRO A 316 17.35 -2.83 -23.15
N ILE A 317 16.14 -2.29 -23.21
CA ILE A 317 14.93 -3.06 -23.50
C ILE A 317 14.90 -3.32 -25.01
N HIS A 318 14.66 -4.58 -25.39
CA HIS A 318 14.54 -5.00 -26.78
C HIS A 318 13.13 -5.52 -27.04
N ASP A 319 12.49 -5.00 -28.08
CA ASP A 319 11.20 -5.48 -28.58
C ASP A 319 11.43 -6.49 -29.70
N GLU A 320 10.67 -7.59 -29.71
CA GLU A 320 10.65 -8.56 -30.82
C GLU A 320 9.31 -8.50 -31.54
N ALA A 321 9.36 -8.65 -32.86
CA ALA A 321 8.19 -8.75 -33.70
C ALA A 321 7.58 -10.16 -33.60
N VAL A 322 6.28 -10.23 -33.35
CA VAL A 322 5.50 -11.46 -33.27
C VAL A 322 4.35 -11.36 -34.26
N GLU A 323 4.27 -12.29 -35.19
CA GLU A 323 3.16 -12.34 -36.16
C GLU A 323 1.90 -12.90 -35.50
N VAL A 324 0.77 -12.26 -35.79
CA VAL A 324 -0.56 -12.66 -35.30
C VAL A 324 -1.56 -12.68 -36.43
N GLN A 325 -2.54 -13.57 -36.34
CA GLN A 325 -3.60 -13.72 -37.33
C GLN A 325 -4.90 -13.14 -36.81
N LEU A 326 -5.49 -12.23 -37.58
CA LEU A 326 -6.81 -11.65 -37.33
C LEU A 326 -7.78 -12.17 -38.40
N ASP A 327 -8.87 -12.82 -37.99
CA ASP A 327 -9.97 -13.06 -38.91
C ASP A 327 -10.70 -11.76 -39.27
N THR A 328 -11.61 -11.82 -40.23
CA THR A 328 -12.30 -10.64 -40.76
C THR A 328 -13.07 -9.89 -39.67
N GLU A 329 -13.80 -10.62 -38.83
CA GLU A 329 -14.59 -10.04 -37.74
C GLU A 329 -13.69 -9.29 -36.75
N THR A 330 -12.58 -9.92 -36.36
CA THR A 330 -11.61 -9.33 -35.42
C THR A 330 -10.93 -8.10 -36.02
N ALA A 331 -10.55 -8.15 -37.29
CA ALA A 331 -9.92 -7.01 -37.97
C ALA A 331 -10.87 -5.80 -38.07
N GLU A 332 -12.14 -6.04 -38.37
CA GLU A 332 -13.17 -4.99 -38.43
C GLU A 332 -13.43 -4.37 -37.04
N ALA A 333 -13.53 -5.21 -36.00
CA ALA A 333 -13.70 -4.72 -34.63
C ALA A 333 -12.49 -3.91 -34.16
N PHE A 334 -11.27 -4.38 -34.46
CA PHE A 334 -10.03 -3.69 -34.11
C PHE A 334 -9.92 -2.31 -34.77
N ALA A 335 -10.37 -2.15 -36.02
CA ALA A 335 -10.33 -0.86 -36.70
C ALA A 335 -11.10 0.24 -35.94
N GLY A 336 -12.16 -0.14 -35.20
CA GLY A 336 -12.90 0.78 -34.32
C GLY A 336 -12.22 1.10 -32.99
N LEU A 337 -11.23 0.29 -32.58
CA LEU A 337 -10.48 0.45 -31.34
C LEU A 337 -9.14 1.16 -31.53
N TRP A 338 -8.67 1.29 -32.77
CA TRP A 338 -7.38 1.93 -33.04
C TRP A 338 -7.42 3.43 -32.72
N ARG A 339 -6.79 3.77 -31.60
CA ARG A 339 -6.50 5.14 -31.18
C ARG A 339 -5.41 5.80 -32.02
N HIS A 340 -5.75 6.22 -33.23
CA HIS A 340 -4.84 6.89 -34.16
C HIS A 340 -4.25 8.20 -33.63
N ASP A 341 -4.84 8.79 -32.59
CA ASP A 341 -4.29 9.94 -31.86
C ASP A 341 -3.06 9.58 -31.02
N LEU A 342 -2.94 8.32 -30.59
CA LEU A 342 -1.85 7.84 -29.74
C LEU A 342 -0.86 6.91 -30.45
N TYR A 343 -1.34 6.07 -31.36
CA TYR A 343 -0.56 4.97 -31.93
C TYR A 343 -0.40 5.13 -33.44
N ALA A 344 0.85 5.32 -33.87
CA ALA A 344 1.20 5.54 -35.26
C ALA A 344 1.20 4.23 -36.06
N THR A 345 1.48 3.11 -35.40
CA THR A 345 1.55 1.79 -36.03
C THR A 345 0.45 0.86 -35.54
N GLU A 346 0.04 -0.06 -36.42
CA GLU A 346 -0.93 -1.11 -36.10
C GLU A 346 -0.45 -1.96 -34.92
N GLY A 347 0.84 -2.32 -34.88
CA GLY A 347 1.41 -3.15 -33.82
C GLY A 347 1.39 -2.49 -32.44
N GLU A 348 1.57 -1.17 -32.36
CA GLU A 348 1.43 -0.42 -31.10
C GLU A 348 -0.01 -0.43 -30.60
N ALA A 349 -0.98 -0.22 -31.51
CA ALA A 349 -2.40 -0.22 -31.18
C ALA A 349 -2.91 -1.62 -30.80
N LEU A 350 -2.48 -2.67 -31.51
CA LEU A 350 -2.78 -4.06 -31.14
C LEU A 350 -2.20 -4.41 -29.76
N ARG A 351 -0.99 -3.93 -29.45
CA ARG A 351 -0.37 -4.11 -28.12
C ARG A 351 -1.14 -3.39 -27.03
N ASP A 352 -1.59 -2.16 -27.27
CA ASP A 352 -2.43 -1.41 -26.33
C ASP A 352 -3.72 -2.16 -26.02
N VAL A 353 -4.47 -2.55 -27.06
CA VAL A 353 -5.73 -3.28 -26.89
C VAL A 353 -5.51 -4.58 -26.11
N LEU A 354 -4.49 -5.36 -26.47
CA LEU A 354 -4.18 -6.62 -25.80
C LEU A 354 -3.78 -6.44 -24.32
N LEU A 355 -2.88 -5.50 -24.02
CA LEU A 355 -2.39 -5.31 -22.65
C LEU A 355 -3.40 -4.58 -21.76
N ALA A 356 -4.18 -3.64 -22.32
CA ALA A 356 -5.26 -2.97 -21.62
C ALA A 356 -6.39 -3.95 -21.29
N TRP A 357 -6.75 -4.82 -22.25
CA TRP A 357 -7.67 -5.93 -22.00
C TRP A 357 -7.13 -6.84 -20.90
N TRP A 358 -5.87 -7.28 -20.99
CA TRP A 358 -5.28 -8.16 -19.98
C TRP A 358 -5.34 -7.54 -18.58
N ALA A 359 -4.98 -6.26 -18.46
CA ALA A 359 -5.01 -5.51 -17.21
C ALA A 359 -6.44 -5.27 -16.66
N ALA A 360 -7.45 -5.21 -17.53
CA ALA A 360 -8.85 -5.11 -17.12
C ALA A 360 -9.42 -6.47 -16.71
N ALA A 361 -9.09 -7.53 -17.46
CA ALA A 361 -9.57 -8.88 -17.22
C ALA A 361 -9.01 -9.49 -15.93
N HIS A 362 -7.77 -9.15 -15.57
CA HIS A 362 -7.04 -9.72 -14.42
C HIS A 362 -6.96 -8.80 -13.20
N ARG A 363 -7.87 -7.82 -13.08
CA ARG A 363 -7.96 -7.03 -11.84
C ARG A 363 -8.42 -7.96 -10.71
N ALA A 364 -7.60 -8.03 -9.65
CA ALA A 364 -7.97 -8.69 -8.40
C ALA A 364 -9.07 -7.91 -7.69
#